data_AF-A0A534VC16-F1
#
_entry.id   AF-A0A534VC16-F1
#
_cell.length_a   1.000
_cell.length_b   1.000
_cell.length_c   1.000
_cell.angle_alpha   90.00
_cell.angle_beta   90.00
_cell.angle_gamma   90.00
#
_symmetry.space_group_name_H-M   'P 1'
#
loop_
_entity.id
_entity.type
_entity.pdbx_description
1 polymer ?
#
loop_
_entity_poly.entity_id
_entity_poly.type
_entity_poly.pdbx_seq_one_letter_code
_entity_poly.pdbx_strand_id
1 'polypeptide(L)'
;MHLRYALLALLAEGEAHGYQLLKLFNQRLGPFWHPNIGQVYQLLHELERRGFVVRRDQTFGTRLRRLFRLTPRGERALATWLTRRPGWPPPLRDEIFVRLLAAERQGAGAVLAQLERQ
;
A
#
# COMPACT_ATOMS: atom_id res chain seq x y z
N MET A 1 -4.24 -4.25 -3.70
CA MET A 1 -4.14 -5.38 -2.75
C MET A 1 -2.80 -5.46 -1.99
N HIS A 2 -1.76 -4.68 -2.36
CA HIS A 2 -0.44 -4.69 -1.70
C HIS A 2 -0.33 -3.75 -0.49
N LEU A 3 -0.99 -2.58 -0.53
CA LEU A 3 -0.94 -1.57 0.54
C LEU A 3 -1.37 -2.07 1.93
N ARG A 4 -2.37 -2.94 2.00
CA ARG A 4 -2.82 -3.54 3.26
C ARG A 4 -1.74 -4.43 3.90
N TYR A 5 -0.97 -5.17 3.09
CA TYR A 5 0.10 -6.03 3.61
C TYR A 5 1.31 -5.20 4.03
N ALA A 6 1.54 -4.05 3.41
CA ALA A 6 2.51 -3.08 3.90
C ALA A 6 2.12 -2.56 5.30
N LEU A 7 0.84 -2.23 5.54
CA LEU A 7 0.38 -1.85 6.89
C LEU A 7 0.51 -3.00 7.90
N LEU A 8 0.19 -4.23 7.52
CA LEU A 8 0.39 -5.41 8.38
C LEU A 8 1.88 -5.62 8.71
N ALA A 9 2.78 -5.43 7.74
CA ALA A 9 4.22 -5.53 7.93
C ALA A 9 4.74 -4.45 8.89
N LEU A 10 4.29 -3.20 8.74
CA LEU A 10 4.66 -2.12 9.67
C LEU A 10 4.15 -2.39 11.09
N LEU A 11 2.94 -2.93 11.23
CA LEU A 11 2.36 -3.29 12.53
C LEU A 11 2.96 -4.55 13.15
N ALA A 12 3.72 -5.35 12.39
CA ALA A 12 4.49 -6.47 12.93
C ALA A 12 5.70 -6.01 13.75
N GLU A 13 6.18 -4.77 13.54
CA GLU A 13 7.26 -4.17 14.33
C GLU A 13 6.78 -3.60 15.67
N GLY A 14 5.47 -3.38 15.82
CA GLY A 14 4.87 -2.85 17.04
C GLY A 14 3.54 -2.13 16.78
N GLU A 15 2.86 -1.78 17.87
CA GLU A 15 1.66 -0.96 17.78
C GLU A 15 1.99 0.48 17.36
N ALA A 16 1.16 1.05 16.49
CA ALA A 16 1.39 2.39 15.94
C ALA A 16 0.07 3.11 15.67
N HIS A 17 0.09 4.44 15.70
CA HIS A 17 -1.04 5.26 15.28
C HIS A 17 -0.99 5.54 13.76
N GLY A 18 -2.13 5.87 13.16
CA GLY A 18 -2.25 6.05 11.70
C GLY A 18 -1.22 7.02 11.08
N TYR A 19 -0.93 8.14 11.75
CA TYR A 19 0.10 9.08 11.28
C TYR A 19 1.53 8.51 11.32
N GLN A 20 1.86 7.67 12.30
CA GLN A 20 3.18 7.04 12.38
C GLN A 20 3.31 6.00 11.26
N LEU A 21 2.24 5.24 11.00
CA LEU A 21 2.19 4.32 9.87
C LEU A 21 2.36 5.05 8.54
N LEU A 22 1.68 6.17 8.32
CA LEU A 22 1.87 7.00 7.13
C LEU A 22 3.32 7.48 6.98
N LYS A 23 3.93 7.95 8.07
CA LYS A 23 5.34 8.39 8.07
C LYS A 23 6.28 7.25 7.69
N LEU A 24 6.13 6.08 8.32
CA LEU A 24 6.92 4.89 8.02
C LEU A 24 6.71 4.41 6.58
N PHE A 25 5.48 4.52 6.09
CA PHE A 25 5.12 4.20 4.72
C PHE A 25 5.92 5.09 3.75
N ASN A 26 5.87 6.41 3.93
CA ASN A 26 6.61 7.34 3.07
C ASN A 26 8.13 7.16 3.18
N GLN A 27 8.65 6.81 4.37
CA GLN A 27 10.08 6.59 4.57
C GLN A 27 10.61 5.32 3.90
N ARG A 28 9.83 4.23 3.90
CA ARG A 28 10.29 2.92 3.41
C ARG A 28 9.80 2.56 2.01
N LEU A 29 8.64 3.10 1.62
CA LEU A 29 7.93 2.77 0.38
C LEU A 29 7.62 4.00 -0.48
N GLY A 30 7.97 5.20 0.01
CA GLY A 30 7.64 6.49 -0.60
C GLY A 30 7.82 6.54 -2.12
N PRO A 31 8.97 6.15 -2.70
CA PRO A 31 9.19 6.27 -4.14
C PRO A 31 8.15 5.54 -5.01
N PHE A 32 7.48 4.52 -4.48
CA PHE A 32 6.57 3.65 -5.24
C PHE A 32 5.10 3.84 -4.85
N TRP A 33 4.82 4.32 -3.64
CA TRP A 33 3.45 4.42 -3.12
C TRP A 33 3.32 5.61 -2.16
N HIS A 34 2.37 6.49 -2.46
CA HIS A 34 2.10 7.70 -1.69
C HIS A 34 0.64 7.72 -1.18
N PRO A 35 0.27 6.88 -0.20
CA PRO A 35 -1.06 6.94 0.37
C PRO A 35 -1.26 8.26 1.10
N ASN A 36 -2.46 8.84 1.02
CA ASN A 36 -2.85 9.91 1.92
C ASN A 36 -3.33 9.35 3.27
N ILE A 37 -3.44 10.21 4.29
CA ILE A 37 -3.85 9.80 5.63
C ILE A 37 -5.26 9.17 5.66
N GLY A 38 -6.18 9.64 4.83
CA GLY A 38 -7.53 9.07 4.71
C GLY A 38 -7.52 7.64 4.21
N GLN A 39 -6.71 7.34 3.18
CA GLN A 39 -6.51 5.99 2.65
C GLN A 39 -5.90 5.06 3.70
N VAL A 40 -4.94 5.54 4.49
CA VAL A 40 -4.38 4.75 5.60
C VAL A 40 -5.46 4.36 6.61
N TYR A 41 -6.31 5.31 7.03
CA TYR A 41 -7.40 5.00 7.97
C TYR A 41 -8.49 4.11 7.37
N GLN A 42 -8.83 4.28 6.08
CA GLN A 42 -9.76 3.38 5.39
C GLN A 42 -9.24 1.94 5.38
N LEU A 43 -7.96 1.75 5.07
CA LEU A 43 -7.33 0.43 5.08
C LEU A 43 -7.25 -0.16 6.50
N LEU A 44 -6.88 0.64 7.49
CA LEU A 44 -6.85 0.20 8.90
C LEU A 44 -8.24 -0.24 9.37
N HIS A 45 -9.29 0.48 8.99
CA HIS A 45 -10.66 0.09 9.31
C HIS A 45 -11.08 -1.20 8.59
N GLU A 46 -10.68 -1.40 7.33
CA GLU A 46 -10.90 -2.66 6.62
C GLU A 46 -10.18 -3.83 7.31
N LEU A 47 -8.91 -3.64 7.71
CA LEU A 47 -8.11 -4.63 8.40
C LEU A 47 -8.71 -4.98 9.78
N GLU A 48 -9.23 -3.98 10.50
CA GLU A 48 -9.91 -4.14 11.79
C GLU A 48 -11.18 -4.97 11.61
N ARG A 49 -12.04 -4.61 10.64
CA ARG A 49 -13.26 -5.37 10.30
C ARG A 49 -12.96 -6.82 9.90
N ARG A 50 -11.80 -7.08 9.30
CA ARG A 50 -11.35 -8.44 8.93
C ARG A 50 -10.67 -9.20 10.06
N GLY A 51 -10.52 -8.59 11.23
CA GLY A 51 -9.88 -9.16 12.42
C GLY A 51 -8.36 -9.30 12.31
N PHE A 52 -7.71 -8.60 11.37
CA PHE A 52 -6.26 -8.64 11.19
C PHE A 52 -5.52 -7.67 12.10
N VAL A 53 -6.19 -6.58 12.49
CA VAL A 53 -5.68 -5.62 13.46
C VAL A 53 -6.74 -5.35 14.52
N VAL A 54 -6.31 -4.93 15.71
CA VAL A 54 -7.19 -4.40 16.76
C VAL A 54 -6.84 -2.96 17.03
N ARG A 55 -7.86 -2.15 17.27
CA ARG A 55 -7.71 -0.76 17.70
C ARG A 55 -7.74 -0.67 19.22
N ARG A 56 -6.85 0.14 19.77
CA ARG A 56 -6.88 0.56 21.17
C ARG A 56 -6.79 2.08 21.24
N ASP A 57 -7.67 2.67 22.03
CA ASP A 57 -7.61 4.10 22.30
C ASP A 57 -6.63 4.32 23.46
N GLN A 58 -5.66 5.22 23.27
CA GLN A 58 -4.68 5.62 24.27
C GLN A 58 -4.76 7.13 24.47
N THR A 59 -4.92 7.54 25.72
CA THR A 59 -4.87 8.96 26.09
C THR A 59 -3.41 9.38 26.21
N PHE A 60 -3.02 10.41 25.44
CA PHE A 60 -1.71 11.04 25.54
C PHE A 60 -1.89 12.52 25.88
N GLY A 61 -1.79 12.84 27.18
CA GLY A 61 -2.18 14.15 27.71
C GLY A 61 -3.68 14.37 27.54
N THR A 62 -4.08 15.46 26.88
CA THR A 62 -5.49 15.79 26.60
C THR A 62 -6.02 15.18 25.30
N ARG A 63 -5.17 14.52 24.49
CA ARG A 63 -5.55 14.00 23.16
C ARG A 63 -5.70 12.49 23.17
N LEU A 64 -6.81 12.03 22.60
CA LEU A 64 -7.04 10.62 22.31
C LEU A 64 -6.28 10.21 21.05
N ARG A 65 -5.42 9.19 21.16
CA ARG A 65 -4.72 8.57 20.01
C ARG A 65 -5.28 7.18 19.79
N ARG A 66 -5.58 6.87 18.52
CA ARG A 66 -5.96 5.52 18.10
C ARG A 66 -4.70 4.76 17.71
N LEU A 67 -4.32 3.79 18.53
CA LEU A 67 -3.28 2.83 18.23
C LEU A 67 -3.89 1.62 17.55
N PHE A 68 -3.14 1.05 16.61
CA PHE A 68 -3.47 -0.19 15.95
C PHE A 68 -2.39 -1.21 16.27
N ARG A 69 -2.79 -2.45 16.49
CA ARG A 69 -1.88 -3.57 16.75
C ARG A 69 -2.28 -4.77 15.90
N LEU A 70 -1.29 -5.53 15.44
CA LEU A 70 -1.49 -6.77 14.71
C LEU A 70 -2.13 -7.83 15.62
N THR A 71 -3.08 -8.60 15.10
CA THR A 71 -3.63 -9.78 15.80
C THR A 71 -2.87 -11.04 15.40
N PRO A 72 -3.01 -12.16 16.15
CA PRO A 72 -2.47 -13.45 15.70
C PRO A 72 -3.01 -13.89 14.33
N ARG A 73 -4.24 -13.47 13.98
CA ARG A 73 -4.81 -13.71 12.65
C ARG A 73 -4.12 -12.85 11.58
N GLY A 74 -3.83 -11.60 11.90
CA GLY A 74 -3.06 -10.69 11.03
C GLY A 74 -1.65 -11.20 10.76
N GLU A 75 -0.95 -11.69 11.80
CA GLU A 75 0.38 -12.31 11.69
C GLU A 75 0.37 -13.50 10.73
N ARG A 76 -0.57 -14.44 10.91
CA ARG A 76 -0.70 -15.59 10.00
C ARG A 76 -1.01 -15.16 8.57
N ALA A 77 -1.87 -14.15 8.40
CA ALA A 77 -2.20 -13.61 7.07
C ALA A 77 -0.98 -12.98 6.39
N LEU A 78 -0.16 -12.25 7.14
CA LEU A 78 1.09 -11.67 6.66
C LEU A 78 2.10 -12.76 6.28
N ALA A 79 2.32 -13.76 7.14
CA ALA A 79 3.22 -14.88 6.88
C ALA A 79 2.79 -15.68 5.63
N THR A 80 1.49 -15.96 5.49
CA THR A 80 0.93 -16.65 4.32
C THR A 80 1.16 -15.82 3.05
N TRP A 81 0.95 -14.51 3.13
CA TRP A 81 1.17 -13.62 1.99
C TRP A 81 2.64 -13.55 1.57
N LEU A 82 3.59 -13.57 2.52
CA LEU A 82 5.03 -13.60 2.23
C LEU A 82 5.45 -14.86 1.46
N THR A 83 4.80 -16.00 1.70
CA THR A 83 5.09 -17.25 0.95
C THR A 83 4.51 -17.27 -0.47
N ARG A 84 3.58 -16.37 -0.77
CA ARG A 84 2.93 -16.34 -2.08
C ARG A 84 3.87 -15.71 -3.10
N ARG A 85 4.18 -16.45 -4.17
CA ARG A 85 4.90 -15.86 -5.31
C ARG A 85 4.14 -14.63 -5.83
N PRO A 86 4.82 -13.49 -6.03
CA PRO A 86 4.24 -12.37 -6.74
C PRO A 86 3.71 -12.86 -8.09
N GLY A 87 2.52 -12.39 -8.49
CA GLY A 87 2.01 -12.69 -9.83
C GLY A 87 2.99 -12.13 -10.87
N TRP A 88 3.38 -12.97 -11.83
CA TRP A 88 4.19 -12.56 -12.97
C TRP A 88 3.36 -12.59 -14.26
N PRO A 89 3.46 -11.57 -15.13
CA PRO A 89 4.09 -10.28 -14.87
C PRO A 89 3.29 -9.49 -13.81
N PRO A 90 3.94 -8.63 -13.00
CA PRO A 90 3.17 -7.68 -12.19
C PRO A 90 2.29 -6.86 -13.15
N PRO A 91 1.04 -6.53 -12.78
CA PRO A 91 0.18 -5.74 -13.65
C PRO A 91 0.82 -4.37 -13.86
N LEU A 92 1.47 -4.21 -15.01
CA LEU A 92 1.99 -2.94 -15.50
C LEU A 92 0.78 -2.07 -15.82
N ARG A 93 0.44 -1.17 -14.89
CA ARG A 93 -0.51 -0.09 -15.14
C ARG A 93 0.25 1.15 -15.61
N ASP A 94 1.20 0.95 -16.52
CA ASP A 94 2.00 2.05 -17.03
C ASP A 94 1.29 2.76 -18.18
N GLU A 95 1.41 4.10 -18.18
CA GLU A 95 0.97 4.99 -19.25
C GLU A 95 1.44 4.48 -20.62
N ILE A 96 2.59 3.79 -20.67
CA ILE A 96 3.14 3.22 -21.89
C ILE A 96 2.18 2.26 -22.61
N PHE A 97 1.40 1.44 -21.89
CA PHE A 97 0.45 0.52 -22.52
C PHE A 97 -0.75 1.26 -23.11
N VAL A 98 -1.18 2.34 -22.46
CA VAL A 98 -2.24 3.22 -22.98
C VAL A 98 -1.74 4.01 -24.19
N ARG A 99 -0.50 4.50 -24.14
CA ARG A 99 0.16 5.16 -25.27
C ARG A 99 0.34 4.21 -26.47
N LEU A 100 0.75 2.97 -26.23
CA LEU A 100 0.89 1.94 -27.26
C LEU A 100 -0.46 1.67 -27.94
N LEU A 101 -1.53 1.48 -27.16
CA LEU A 101 -2.89 1.31 -27.68
C LEU A 101 -3.35 2.54 -28.49
N ALA A 102 -3.08 3.75 -28.01
CA ALA A 102 -3.45 4.98 -28.71
C ALA A 102 -2.69 5.13 -30.04
N ALA A 103 -1.43 4.73 -30.06
CA ALA A 103 -0.58 4.86 -31.22
C ALA A 103 -0.76 3.74 -32.25
N GLU A 104 -1.39 2.62 -31.89
CA GLU A 104 -1.90 1.63 -32.85
C GLU A 104 -2.77 2.30 -33.93
N ARG A 105 -3.50 3.38 -33.57
CA ARG A 105 -4.33 4.15 -34.51
C ARG A 105 -3.54 5.12 -35.40
N GLN A 106 -2.31 5.47 -35.03
CA GLN A 106 -1.46 6.45 -35.73
C GLN A 106 -0.26 5.80 -36.46
N GLY A 107 0.01 4.52 -36.19
CA GLY A 107 1.15 3.77 -36.74
C GLY A 107 2.38 3.79 -35.82
N ALA A 108 3.17 2.71 -35.88
CA ALA A 108 4.29 2.44 -34.96
C ALA A 108 5.37 3.53 -34.89
N GLY A 109 5.53 4.35 -35.94
CA GLY A 109 6.50 5.45 -35.99
C GLY A 109 6.24 6.55 -34.95
N ALA A 110 4.98 6.81 -34.60
CA ALA A 110 4.62 7.81 -33.60
C ALA A 110 5.02 7.38 -32.16
N VAL A 111 4.99 6.07 -31.88
CA VAL A 111 5.43 5.51 -30.58
C VAL A 111 6.93 5.66 -30.41
N LEU A 112 7.71 5.29 -31.44
CA LEU A 112 9.17 5.30 -31.40
C LEU A 112 9.70 6.71 -31.13
N ALA A 113 9.19 7.72 -31.85
CA ALA A 113 9.56 9.12 -31.64
C ALA A 113 9.22 9.65 -30.23
N GLN A 114 8.29 9.01 -29.52
CA GLN A 114 7.85 9.42 -28.18
C GLN A 114 8.60 8.69 -27.06
N LEU A 115 9.11 7.48 -27.33
CA LEU A 115 10.03 6.75 -26.46
C LEU A 115 11.43 7.38 -26.45
N GLU A 116 11.89 7.92 -27.58
CA GLU A 116 13.19 8.61 -27.69
C GLU A 116 13.26 9.95 -26.93
N ARG A 117 12.13 10.46 -26.43
CA ARG A 117 12.03 11.75 -25.72
C ARG A 117 11.99 11.64 -24.19
N GLN A 118 12.10 10.42 -23.65
CA GLN A 118 12.19 10.13 -22.22
C GLN A 118 13.62 9.74 -21.84
#